data_AF-A0A359E4L3-F1
#
_entry.id   AF-A0A359E4L3-F1
#
_cell.length_a   1.000
_cell.length_b   1.000
_cell.length_c   1.000
_cell.angle_alpha   90.00
_cell.angle_beta   90.00
_cell.angle_gamma   90.00
#
_symmetry.space_group_name_H-M   'P 1'
#
loop_
_entity.id
_entity.type
_entity.pdbx_description
1 polymer ?
#
loop_
_entity_poly.entity_id
_entity_poly.type
_entity_poly.pdbx_seq_one_letter_code
_entity_poly.pdbx_strand_id
1 'polypeptide(L)'
;MSRINSDGVDFGGALEAGPYNSNSLYGSYPVLPMIHFNRVNGFFLGIRQERMQWYNKNDLLGIRNINPHGMLGYSFGQNEWQYELGLERYVGFNDRILIGAEFYNATSTDDYWRAGLTETSLTSFFAGYDFLDYYKQKGWGAYTLFRTDRFFEGGLSYNEERFNSLDRASSFAIFGPNGRYRNNPPIEIVNGSPVDTLNISSLSLSGAFNPKQLLLTRHFTFGLSGKVEFGDPGFAGSDYSYTKYTAELISYLNFEPGGILKYRLMAGSITGDAPLMKEFQLGGPSTLRAMPFNSIPANGLSGNKMLLSNAEIQFGS
;
A
#
# COMPACT_ATOMS: atom_id res chain seq x y z
N MET A 1 30.23 3.50 -8.54
CA MET A 1 29.33 4.15 -9.53
C MET A 1 28.23 3.16 -9.86
N SER A 2 27.05 3.29 -9.25
CA SER A 2 25.87 2.51 -9.63
C SER A 2 25.47 2.91 -11.05
N ARG A 3 25.20 1.92 -11.91
CA ARG A 3 24.71 2.20 -13.26
C ARG A 3 23.20 2.39 -13.14
N ILE A 4 22.70 3.58 -13.48
CA ILE A 4 21.26 3.91 -13.48
C ILE A 4 20.44 2.86 -14.27
N ASN A 5 21.03 2.26 -15.31
CA ASN A 5 20.44 1.17 -16.10
C ASN A 5 20.27 -0.18 -15.36
N SER A 6 20.99 -0.43 -14.25
CA SER A 6 20.84 -1.64 -13.43
C SER A 6 20.02 -1.40 -12.18
N ASP A 7 20.10 -0.19 -11.62
CA ASP A 7 19.53 0.10 -10.31
C ASP A 7 18.17 0.79 -10.38
N GLY A 8 17.78 1.32 -11.55
CA GLY A 8 16.57 2.13 -11.71
C GLY A 8 16.77 3.55 -11.19
N VAL A 9 15.73 4.38 -11.30
CA VAL A 9 15.68 5.65 -10.58
C VAL A 9 15.32 5.33 -9.13
N ASP A 10 16.33 5.26 -8.27
CA ASP A 10 16.12 5.31 -6.83
C ASP A 10 15.67 6.74 -6.52
N PHE A 11 14.40 6.90 -6.16
CA PHE A 11 13.85 8.20 -5.77
C PHE A 11 14.39 8.69 -4.44
N GLY A 12 15.34 8.00 -3.80
CA GLY A 12 16.20 8.54 -2.74
C GLY A 12 15.44 9.44 -1.78
N GLY A 13 14.23 8.99 -1.41
CA GLY A 13 13.23 9.84 -0.82
C GLY A 13 13.73 10.28 0.54
N ALA A 14 14.13 11.54 0.66
CA ALA A 14 14.46 12.16 1.94
C ALA A 14 13.26 12.11 2.92
N LEU A 15 12.07 11.79 2.40
CA LEU A 15 10.85 11.46 3.11
C LEU A 15 10.40 10.09 2.60
N GLU A 16 10.46 9.10 3.48
CA GLU A 16 9.97 7.71 3.39
C GLU A 16 9.53 7.20 2.01
N ALA A 17 10.25 6.19 1.52
CA ALA A 17 9.78 5.36 0.42
C ALA A 17 8.57 4.55 0.91
N GLY A 18 7.37 5.14 0.83
CA GLY A 18 6.11 4.42 1.04
C GLY A 18 6.03 3.15 0.15
N PRO A 19 4.95 2.36 0.24
CA PRO A 19 4.85 1.06 -0.45
C PRO A 19 4.95 1.13 -1.99
N TYR A 20 4.97 2.33 -2.57
CA TYR A 20 4.91 2.65 -3.99
C TYR A 20 5.93 1.95 -4.90
N ASN A 21 7.16 1.77 -4.44
CA ASN A 21 8.25 1.19 -5.24
C ASN A 21 8.68 -0.19 -4.71
N SER A 22 7.86 -0.78 -3.86
CA SER A 22 8.15 -2.02 -3.16
C SER A 22 7.28 -3.16 -3.68
N ASN A 23 7.58 -4.40 -3.28
CA ASN A 23 6.74 -5.54 -3.63
C ASN A 23 5.28 -5.29 -3.20
N SER A 24 4.30 -5.63 -4.03
CA SER A 24 2.88 -5.45 -3.72
C SER A 24 2.42 -6.24 -2.48
N LEU A 25 3.18 -7.25 -2.03
CA LEU A 25 2.94 -7.94 -0.75
C LEU A 25 3.12 -7.05 0.45
N TYR A 26 4.00 -6.05 0.39
CA TYR A 26 4.19 -5.13 1.51
C TYR A 26 2.94 -4.29 1.79
N GLY A 27 2.04 -4.15 0.80
CA GLY A 27 0.72 -3.57 1.00
C GLY A 27 -0.23 -4.39 1.88
N SER A 28 0.13 -5.63 2.26
CA SER A 28 -0.61 -6.39 3.28
C SER A 28 -0.25 -5.96 4.71
N TYR A 29 0.81 -5.18 4.89
CA TYR A 29 1.28 -4.72 6.20
C TYR A 29 0.96 -3.23 6.40
N PRO A 30 1.05 -2.68 7.62
CA PRO A 30 0.83 -1.25 7.83
C PRO A 30 1.75 -0.38 6.97
N VAL A 31 1.14 0.58 6.26
CA VAL A 31 1.84 1.39 5.24
C VAL A 31 2.04 2.86 5.61
N LEU A 32 1.51 3.32 6.75
CA LEU A 32 1.54 4.74 7.07
C LEU A 32 2.96 5.28 7.33
N PRO A 33 3.22 6.56 6.99
CA PRO A 33 4.46 7.27 7.31
C PRO A 33 4.79 7.30 8.82
N MET A 34 6.05 7.56 9.20
CA MET A 34 6.44 7.77 10.61
C MET A 34 6.03 9.14 11.14
N ILE A 35 5.86 10.12 10.25
CA ILE A 35 5.32 11.44 10.55
C ILE A 35 4.20 11.72 9.58
N HIS A 36 2.98 11.80 10.10
CA HIS A 36 1.81 12.15 9.30
C HIS A 36 0.74 12.84 10.12
N PHE A 37 -0.21 13.41 9.41
CA PHE A 37 -1.43 13.92 9.98
C PHE A 37 -2.62 13.37 9.19
N ASN A 38 -3.61 12.79 9.88
CA ASN A 38 -4.88 12.42 9.25
C ASN A 38 -6.04 12.57 10.24
N ARG A 39 -7.28 12.42 9.77
CA ARG A 39 -8.47 12.69 10.60
C ARG A 39 -8.68 11.70 11.75
N VAL A 40 -8.03 10.54 11.70
CA VAL A 40 -8.18 9.44 12.66
C VAL A 40 -7.05 9.44 13.70
N ASN A 41 -5.80 9.54 13.25
CA ASN A 41 -4.62 9.61 14.11
C ASN A 41 -4.37 11.01 14.67
N GLY A 42 -5.01 12.05 14.11
CA GLY A 42 -4.55 13.42 14.32
C GLY A 42 -3.11 13.55 13.86
N PHE A 43 -2.28 14.25 14.64
CA PHE A 43 -0.83 14.23 14.43
C PHE A 43 -0.25 12.90 14.91
N PHE A 44 0.64 12.32 14.11
CA PHE A 44 1.40 11.12 14.45
C PHE A 44 2.89 11.45 14.37
N LEU A 45 3.62 11.02 15.40
CA LEU A 45 5.06 11.18 15.48
C LEU A 45 5.69 9.87 15.91
N GLY A 46 6.61 9.37 15.09
CA GLY A 46 7.32 8.14 15.35
C GLY A 46 8.73 8.12 14.76
N ILE A 47 9.38 7.00 15.00
CA ILE A 47 10.64 6.60 14.39
C ILE A 47 10.40 5.36 13.55
N ARG A 48 11.05 5.26 12.39
CA ARG A 48 10.91 4.13 11.48
C ARG A 48 12.26 3.69 10.95
N GLN A 49 12.40 2.37 10.84
CA GLN A 49 13.47 1.70 10.12
C GLN A 49 12.83 0.99 8.92
N GLU A 50 13.23 1.39 7.72
CA GLU A 50 12.69 0.81 6.49
C GLU A 50 13.09 -0.65 6.31
N ARG A 51 12.21 -1.40 5.66
CA ARG A 51 12.44 -2.78 5.19
C ARG A 51 13.68 -2.85 4.29
N MET A 52 14.27 -4.04 4.15
CA MET A 52 15.44 -4.29 3.31
C MET A 52 15.19 -3.91 1.84
N GLN A 53 13.97 -4.15 1.33
CA GLN A 53 13.56 -3.88 -0.06
C GLN A 53 14.63 -4.27 -1.10
N TRP A 54 15.40 -5.32 -0.86
CA TRP A 54 16.54 -5.78 -1.68
C TRP A 54 17.80 -4.90 -1.76
N TYR A 55 17.81 -3.68 -1.21
CA TYR A 55 18.92 -2.71 -1.32
C TYR A 55 19.55 -2.35 0.03
N ASN A 56 18.77 -2.41 1.12
CA ASN A 56 19.21 -2.01 2.43
C ASN A 56 19.87 -3.20 3.15
N LYS A 57 21.19 -3.29 3.03
CA LYS A 57 22.07 -4.30 3.67
C LYS A 57 22.70 -3.75 4.95
N ASN A 58 21.90 -3.17 5.84
CA ASN A 58 22.40 -2.74 7.14
C ASN A 58 22.65 -3.98 8.01
N ASP A 59 23.90 -4.20 8.40
CA ASP A 59 24.28 -5.19 9.40
C ASP A 59 24.08 -4.58 10.80
N LEU A 60 22.88 -4.71 11.38
CA LEU A 60 22.69 -4.39 12.80
C LEU A 60 23.22 -5.56 13.65
N LEU A 61 24.02 -5.25 14.68
CA LEU A 61 24.56 -6.23 15.65
C LEU A 61 25.59 -7.24 15.09
N GLY A 62 26.11 -7.02 13.87
CA GLY A 62 27.15 -7.89 13.29
C GLY A 62 26.67 -9.29 12.87
N ILE A 63 25.36 -9.54 12.91
CA ILE A 63 24.77 -10.78 12.41
C ILE A 63 24.49 -10.60 10.92
N ARG A 64 25.42 -11.11 10.10
CA ARG A 64 25.33 -11.02 8.65
C ARG A 64 23.97 -11.52 8.14
N ASN A 65 23.35 -10.74 7.27
CA ASN A 65 22.10 -11.02 6.57
C ASN A 65 20.82 -10.98 7.42
N ILE A 66 20.81 -10.46 8.66
CA ILE A 66 19.57 -10.19 9.40
C ILE A 66 19.39 -8.68 9.52
N ASN A 67 18.21 -8.17 9.13
CA ASN A 67 17.89 -6.76 9.21
C ASN A 67 16.57 -6.55 9.95
N PRO A 68 16.57 -5.90 11.13
CA PRO A 68 15.36 -5.48 11.78
C PRO A 68 14.80 -4.23 11.13
N HIS A 69 13.48 -4.20 10.98
CA HIS A 69 12.74 -3.06 10.47
C HIS A 69 11.48 -2.84 11.31
N GLY A 70 10.80 -1.73 11.06
CA GLY A 70 9.55 -1.42 11.75
C GLY A 70 9.40 0.04 12.11
N MET A 71 8.38 0.34 12.90
CA MET A 71 7.99 1.68 13.31
C MET A 71 7.54 1.67 14.77
N LEU A 72 7.84 2.74 15.50
CA LEU A 72 7.24 3.01 16.81
C LEU A 72 6.88 4.48 16.88
N GLY A 73 5.63 4.79 17.19
CA GLY A 73 5.17 6.18 17.29
C GLY A 73 3.89 6.34 18.09
N TYR A 74 3.54 7.59 18.35
CA TYR A 74 2.37 7.96 19.13
C TYR A 74 1.34 8.71 18.27
N SER A 75 0.09 8.26 18.36
CA SER A 75 -1.07 8.84 17.70
C SER A 75 -1.79 9.78 18.68
N PHE A 76 -1.65 11.09 18.48
CA PHE A 76 -2.22 12.09 19.40
C PHE A 76 -3.75 12.20 19.30
N GLY A 77 -4.35 11.82 18.17
CA GLY A 77 -5.79 11.75 18.01
C GLY A 77 -6.39 10.55 18.73
N GLN A 78 -5.76 9.37 18.61
CA GLN A 78 -6.25 8.14 19.25
C GLN A 78 -5.77 7.98 20.70
N ASN A 79 -4.82 8.81 21.16
CA ASN A 79 -4.12 8.67 22.43
C ASN A 79 -3.47 7.30 22.64
N GLU A 80 -2.91 6.71 21.57
CA GLU A 80 -2.39 5.35 21.58
C GLU A 80 -1.01 5.25 20.91
N TRP A 81 -0.16 4.37 21.45
CA TRP A 81 1.10 3.95 20.82
C TRP A 81 0.83 2.95 19.69
N GLN A 82 1.37 3.24 18.51
CA GLN A 82 1.33 2.34 17.36
C GLN A 82 2.72 1.80 17.09
N TYR A 83 2.80 0.53 16.70
CA TYR A 83 4.08 -0.11 16.43
C TYR A 83 3.98 -1.14 15.30
N GLU A 84 5.13 -1.36 14.69
CA GLU A 84 5.42 -2.38 13.69
C GLU A 84 6.82 -2.88 14.00
N LEU A 85 7.00 -4.19 14.15
CA LEU A 85 8.28 -4.80 14.45
C LEU A 85 8.49 -5.97 13.50
N GLY A 86 9.57 -5.91 12.73
CA GLY A 86 9.87 -6.88 11.71
C GLY A 86 11.33 -7.31 11.69
N LEU A 87 11.55 -8.50 11.16
CA LEU A 87 12.87 -9.07 10.91
C LEU A 87 12.89 -9.68 9.52
N GLU A 88 13.86 -9.29 8.70
CA GLU A 88 14.11 -9.87 7.39
C GLU A 88 15.48 -10.55 7.35
N ARG A 89 15.59 -11.62 6.57
CA ARG A 89 16.82 -12.35 6.35
C ARG A 89 16.97 -12.82 4.91
N TYR A 90 18.16 -12.62 4.34
CA TYR A 90 18.54 -13.29 3.09
C TYR A 90 18.88 -14.75 3.32
N VAL A 91 18.33 -15.61 2.46
CA VAL A 91 18.58 -17.05 2.45
C VAL A 91 19.15 -17.47 1.09
N GLY A 92 20.14 -18.37 1.11
CA GLY A 92 20.84 -18.85 -0.08
C GLY A 92 22.09 -18.04 -0.44
N PHE A 93 22.81 -18.49 -1.48
CA PHE A 93 24.14 -17.97 -1.82
C PHE A 93 24.14 -16.64 -2.61
N ASN A 94 23.00 -16.25 -3.20
CA ASN A 94 22.92 -15.12 -4.12
C ASN A 94 22.02 -13.96 -3.63
N ASP A 95 21.59 -13.94 -2.37
CA ASP A 95 20.66 -12.93 -1.82
C ASP A 95 19.40 -12.72 -2.70
N ARG A 96 18.89 -13.82 -3.26
CA ARG A 96 17.72 -13.86 -4.17
C ARG A 96 16.44 -14.29 -3.49
N ILE A 97 16.54 -14.80 -2.27
CA ILE A 97 15.40 -15.19 -1.43
C ILE A 97 15.52 -14.37 -0.15
N LEU A 98 14.45 -13.69 0.20
CA LEU A 98 14.30 -12.94 1.43
C LEU A 98 13.14 -13.56 2.20
N ILE A 99 13.35 -13.86 3.47
CA ILE A 99 12.30 -14.33 4.37
C ILE A 99 12.13 -13.26 5.44
N GLY A 100 10.89 -12.86 5.70
CA GLY A 100 10.57 -11.88 6.71
C GLY A 100 9.41 -12.31 7.58
N ALA A 101 9.37 -11.78 8.79
CA ALA A 101 8.22 -11.86 9.66
C ALA A 101 8.00 -10.52 10.36
N GLU A 102 6.74 -10.16 10.57
CA GLU A 102 6.32 -8.88 11.12
C GLU A 102 5.19 -9.07 12.14
N PHE A 103 5.22 -8.26 13.18
CA PHE A 103 4.17 -8.11 14.17
C PHE A 103 3.83 -6.64 14.32
N TYR A 104 2.54 -6.32 14.30
CA TYR A 104 2.11 -4.93 14.23
C TYR A 104 0.80 -4.68 14.94
N ASN A 105 0.65 -3.43 15.37
CA ASN A 105 -0.57 -2.81 15.85
C ASN A 105 -0.52 -1.33 15.45
N ALA A 106 -1.06 -1.01 14.28
CA ALA A 106 -0.97 0.32 13.71
C ALA A 106 -2.18 0.64 12.84
N THR A 107 -2.40 1.93 12.57
CA THR A 107 -3.39 2.35 11.59
C THR A 107 -2.85 2.11 10.18
N SER A 108 -3.70 1.61 9.30
CA SER A 108 -3.36 1.33 7.91
C SER A 108 -4.53 1.72 6.99
N THR A 109 -4.32 1.55 5.69
CA THR A 109 -5.29 1.85 4.63
C THR A 109 -4.99 1.00 3.41
N ASP A 110 -6.02 0.52 2.72
CA ASP A 110 -5.91 -0.13 1.42
C ASP A 110 -5.88 0.90 0.26
N ASP A 111 -5.94 2.21 0.57
CA ASP A 111 -6.17 3.29 -0.40
C ASP A 111 -4.91 4.02 -0.83
N TYR A 112 -3.75 3.60 -0.35
CA TYR A 112 -2.47 4.24 -0.64
C TYR A 112 -2.16 4.32 -2.15
N TRP A 113 -2.73 3.42 -2.96
CA TRP A 113 -2.59 3.44 -4.42
C TRP A 113 -3.54 4.44 -5.11
N ARG A 114 -4.59 4.91 -4.40
CA ARG A 114 -5.61 5.87 -4.87
C ARG A 114 -5.27 7.32 -4.53
N ALA A 115 -4.58 7.55 -3.42
CA ALA A 115 -4.08 8.85 -3.00
C ALA A 115 -2.75 8.70 -2.28
N GLY A 116 -1.82 9.61 -2.55
CA GLY A 116 -0.50 9.60 -1.93
C GLY A 116 -0.61 9.83 -0.42
N LEU A 117 0.15 9.08 0.40
CA LEU A 117 0.08 9.13 1.86
C LEU A 117 0.59 10.48 2.38
N THR A 118 1.73 10.95 1.85
CA THR A 118 2.33 12.24 2.22
C THR A 118 1.49 13.40 1.72
N GLU A 119 1.00 13.33 0.49
CA GLU A 119 0.11 14.32 -0.10
C GLU A 119 -1.17 14.45 0.71
N THR A 120 -1.78 13.31 1.06
CA THR A 120 -2.99 13.29 1.89
C THR A 120 -2.70 13.84 3.29
N SER A 121 -1.53 13.55 3.86
CA SER A 121 -1.12 14.10 5.16
C SER A 121 -1.03 15.63 5.14
N LEU A 122 -0.39 16.19 4.11
CA LEU A 122 -0.28 17.64 3.91
C LEU A 122 -1.63 18.29 3.64
N THR A 123 -2.45 17.72 2.75
CA THR A 123 -3.79 18.29 2.45
C THR A 123 -4.72 18.18 3.65
N SER A 124 -4.58 17.12 4.46
CA SER A 124 -5.31 16.98 5.71
C SER A 124 -4.90 18.10 6.64
N PHE A 125 -3.62 18.24 6.97
CA PHE A 125 -3.13 19.22 7.93
C PHE A 125 -3.43 20.68 7.53
N PHE A 126 -3.19 21.03 6.26
CA PHE A 126 -3.33 22.41 5.81
C PHE A 126 -4.76 22.77 5.40
N ALA A 127 -5.48 21.89 4.68
CA ALA A 127 -6.72 22.25 4.00
C ALA A 127 -7.95 21.49 4.48
N GLY A 128 -7.80 20.53 5.41
CA GLY A 128 -8.91 19.75 5.93
C GLY A 128 -9.44 18.68 4.97
N TYR A 129 -8.64 18.29 3.97
CA TYR A 129 -9.01 17.25 2.99
C TYR A 129 -8.22 15.98 3.22
N ASP A 130 -8.94 14.97 3.70
CA ASP A 130 -8.43 13.62 3.92
C ASP A 130 -9.22 12.63 3.07
N PHE A 131 -8.51 11.99 2.14
CA PHE A 131 -9.11 11.09 1.17
C PHE A 131 -9.08 9.63 1.59
N LEU A 132 -8.21 9.18 2.49
CA LEU A 132 -7.99 7.73 2.66
C LEU A 132 -8.99 7.11 3.65
N ASP A 133 -9.43 5.88 3.42
CA ASP A 133 -10.20 5.09 4.41
C ASP A 133 -9.26 4.34 5.34
N TYR A 134 -9.40 4.56 6.64
CA TYR A 134 -8.48 4.04 7.65
C TYR A 134 -9.12 2.93 8.46
N TYR A 135 -8.30 1.97 8.86
CA TYR A 135 -8.66 0.95 9.84
C TYR A 135 -7.46 0.68 10.73
N LYS A 136 -7.71 0.13 11.90
CA LYS A 136 -6.64 -0.37 12.76
C LYS A 136 -6.34 -1.81 12.37
N GLN A 137 -5.07 -2.10 12.16
CA GLN A 137 -4.59 -3.38 11.73
C GLN A 137 -3.66 -3.92 12.83
N LYS A 138 -4.07 -5.05 13.44
CA LYS A 138 -3.31 -5.72 14.49
C LYS A 138 -3.13 -7.18 14.14
N GLY A 139 -1.90 -7.66 14.14
CA GLY A 139 -1.66 -9.04 13.74
C GLY A 139 -0.19 -9.37 13.60
N TRP A 140 0.03 -10.51 12.96
CA TRP A 140 1.35 -10.93 12.54
C TRP A 140 1.29 -11.48 11.13
N GLY A 141 2.43 -11.45 10.45
CA GLY A 141 2.57 -12.10 9.17
C GLY A 141 3.98 -12.58 8.92
N ALA A 142 4.09 -13.56 8.05
CA ALA A 142 5.36 -14.05 7.55
C ALA A 142 5.32 -14.06 6.03
N TYR A 143 6.44 -13.73 5.42
CA TYR A 143 6.55 -13.66 3.97
C TYR A 143 7.88 -14.17 3.46
N THR A 144 7.86 -14.57 2.21
CA THR A 144 9.04 -14.92 1.44
C THR A 144 8.96 -14.20 0.11
N LEU A 145 10.00 -13.43 -0.21
CA LEU A 145 10.18 -12.79 -1.49
C LEU A 145 11.28 -13.50 -2.26
N PHE A 146 11.12 -13.56 -3.57
CA PHE A 146 12.13 -14.07 -4.49
C PHE A 146 12.32 -13.07 -5.63
N ARG A 147 13.57 -12.92 -6.07
CA ARG A 147 13.90 -12.10 -7.24
C ARG A 147 14.83 -12.82 -8.21
N THR A 148 14.65 -12.51 -9.48
CA THR A 148 15.61 -12.79 -10.55
C THR A 148 16.55 -11.58 -10.72
N ASP A 149 17.65 -11.74 -11.44
CA ASP A 149 18.69 -10.70 -11.57
C ASP A 149 18.22 -9.37 -12.18
N ARG A 150 17.09 -9.32 -12.89
CA ARG A 150 16.67 -8.11 -13.63
C ARG A 150 15.19 -7.79 -13.56
N PHE A 151 14.34 -8.71 -14.00
CA PHE A 151 12.97 -8.35 -14.34
C PHE A 151 11.91 -8.98 -13.47
N PHE A 152 12.17 -10.09 -12.79
CA PHE A 152 11.11 -10.79 -12.07
C PHE A 152 11.30 -10.68 -10.57
N GLU A 153 10.23 -10.30 -9.89
CA GLU A 153 10.09 -10.39 -8.45
C GLU A 153 8.78 -11.10 -8.14
N GLY A 154 8.73 -11.87 -7.07
CA GLY A 154 7.48 -12.40 -6.58
C GLY A 154 7.59 -12.71 -5.11
N GLY A 155 6.46 -13.13 -4.55
CA GLY A 155 6.48 -13.57 -3.17
C GLY A 155 5.21 -14.26 -2.74
N LEU A 156 5.28 -14.69 -1.49
CA LEU A 156 4.23 -15.37 -0.76
C LEU A 156 4.18 -14.75 0.64
N SER A 157 2.99 -14.45 1.15
CA SER A 157 2.81 -14.06 2.55
C SER A 157 1.63 -14.78 3.18
N TYR A 158 1.75 -15.09 4.46
CA TYR A 158 0.65 -15.51 5.32
C TYR A 158 0.47 -14.48 6.43
N ASN A 159 -0.77 -14.04 6.67
CA ASN A 159 -1.08 -13.06 7.70
C ASN A 159 -2.30 -13.50 8.52
N GLU A 160 -2.25 -13.25 9.82
CA GLU A 160 -3.40 -13.35 10.72
C GLU A 160 -3.66 -11.99 11.34
N GLU A 161 -4.81 -11.44 11.02
CA GLU A 161 -5.07 -10.03 11.23
C GLU A 161 -6.42 -9.80 11.89
N ARG A 162 -6.43 -8.91 12.87
CA ARG A 162 -7.63 -8.28 13.40
C ARG A 162 -7.70 -6.85 12.89
N PHE A 163 -8.80 -6.54 12.23
CA PHE A 163 -9.16 -5.21 11.78
C PHE A 163 -10.15 -4.59 12.75
N ASN A 164 -9.96 -3.31 13.08
CA ASN A 164 -10.93 -2.53 13.83
C ASN A 164 -11.32 -1.25 13.09
N SER A 165 -12.62 -0.94 13.15
CA SER A 165 -13.15 0.35 12.72
C SER A 165 -12.53 1.46 13.57
N LEU A 166 -12.26 2.59 12.92
CA LEU A 166 -11.71 3.77 13.58
C LEU A 166 -12.63 4.95 13.35
N ASP A 167 -12.90 5.69 14.42
CA ASP A 167 -13.65 6.94 14.32
C ASP A 167 -12.74 8.13 14.02
N ARG A 168 -13.36 9.22 13.54
CA ARG A 168 -12.67 10.50 13.38
C ARG A 168 -12.32 11.08 14.75
N ALA A 169 -11.03 11.24 15.03
CA ALA A 169 -10.55 11.80 16.29
C ALA A 169 -10.17 13.29 16.20
N SER A 170 -9.79 13.78 15.03
CA SER A 170 -9.37 15.17 14.82
C SER A 170 -10.20 15.87 13.74
N SER A 171 -10.51 17.13 13.99
CA SER A 171 -11.12 18.05 13.00
C SER A 171 -10.24 19.26 12.69
N PHE A 172 -8.99 19.24 13.15
CA PHE A 172 -8.03 20.34 13.01
C PHE A 172 -7.56 20.50 11.56
N ALA A 173 -7.62 21.73 11.04
CA ALA A 173 -6.95 22.14 9.81
C ALA A 173 -6.47 23.59 9.96
N ILE A 174 -5.33 23.94 9.36
CA ILE A 174 -4.82 25.33 9.41
C ILE A 174 -5.74 26.29 8.65
N PHE A 175 -6.20 25.88 7.47
CA PHE A 175 -7.02 26.69 6.60
C PHE A 175 -8.39 26.03 6.35
N GLY A 176 -9.43 26.86 6.36
CA GLY A 176 -10.80 26.47 6.10
C GLY A 176 -11.65 26.31 7.36
N PRO A 177 -12.98 26.17 7.20
CA PRO A 177 -13.90 25.95 8.30
C PRO A 177 -13.66 24.60 8.98
N ASN A 178 -13.77 24.61 10.31
CA ASN A 178 -13.73 23.40 11.14
C ASN A 178 -14.83 22.42 10.72
N GLY A 179 -14.50 21.12 10.71
CA GLY A 179 -15.47 20.05 10.43
C GLY A 179 -15.63 19.62 8.96
N ARG A 180 -14.71 20.03 8.06
CA ARG A 180 -14.70 19.57 6.66
C ARG A 180 -14.39 18.08 6.46
N TYR A 181 -13.74 17.44 7.44
CA TYR A 181 -13.41 16.03 7.32
C TYR A 181 -14.66 15.16 7.25
N ARG A 182 -14.67 14.31 6.24
CA ARG A 182 -15.63 13.21 6.11
C ARG A 182 -15.47 12.23 7.29
N ASN A 183 -16.54 11.55 7.66
CA ASN A 183 -16.43 10.47 8.64
C ASN A 183 -15.62 9.32 8.07
N ASN A 184 -14.87 8.63 8.91
CA ASN A 184 -14.20 7.40 8.50
C ASN A 184 -15.27 6.30 8.37
N PRO A 185 -15.36 5.60 7.23
CA PRO A 185 -16.32 4.52 7.08
C PRO A 185 -15.97 3.36 8.02
N PRO A 186 -16.96 2.58 8.48
CA PRO A 186 -16.69 1.34 9.19
C PRO A 186 -16.03 0.33 8.25
N ILE A 187 -15.31 -0.64 8.83
CA ILE A 187 -14.68 -1.72 8.05
C ILE A 187 -15.71 -2.62 7.36
N GLU A 188 -16.93 -2.66 7.88
CA GLU A 188 -18.03 -3.51 7.41
C GLU A 188 -19.40 -3.01 7.90
N ILE A 189 -20.46 -3.34 7.16
CA ILE A 189 -21.86 -3.04 7.49
C ILE A 189 -22.72 -4.29 7.25
N VAL A 190 -23.16 -4.95 8.33
CA VAL A 190 -24.05 -6.12 8.26
C VAL A 190 -25.46 -5.71 8.65
N ASN A 191 -26.45 -5.95 7.77
CA ASN A 191 -27.86 -5.60 8.00
C ASN A 191 -28.08 -4.13 8.41
N GLY A 192 -27.29 -3.21 7.84
CA GLY A 192 -27.36 -1.78 8.14
C GLY A 192 -26.72 -1.35 9.46
N SER A 193 -26.08 -2.27 10.19
CA SER A 193 -25.33 -1.99 11.41
C SER A 193 -23.83 -2.08 11.15
N PRO A 194 -23.02 -1.07 11.54
CA PRO A 194 -21.58 -1.14 11.47
C PRO A 194 -21.02 -2.30 12.29
N VAL A 195 -19.98 -2.96 11.77
CA VAL A 195 -19.21 -3.96 12.50
C VAL A 195 -17.85 -3.36 12.87
N ASP A 196 -17.48 -3.45 14.15
CA ASP A 196 -16.29 -2.79 14.68
C ASP A 196 -15.03 -3.64 14.66
N THR A 197 -15.16 -4.95 14.54
CA THR A 197 -14.03 -5.88 14.58
C THR A 197 -14.22 -7.00 13.57
N LEU A 198 -13.17 -7.28 12.79
CA LEU A 198 -13.09 -8.42 11.87
C LEU A 198 -11.77 -9.14 12.06
N ASN A 199 -11.77 -10.47 11.92
CA ASN A 199 -10.58 -11.29 11.94
C ASN A 199 -10.45 -11.98 10.58
N ILE A 200 -9.30 -11.84 9.93
CA ILE A 200 -9.02 -12.40 8.61
C ILE A 200 -7.68 -13.12 8.67
N SER A 201 -7.69 -14.39 8.28
CA SER A 201 -6.48 -15.11 7.92
C SER A 201 -6.31 -15.03 6.41
N SER A 202 -5.17 -14.54 5.93
CA SER A 202 -4.93 -14.32 4.50
C SER A 202 -3.65 -14.99 4.02
N LEU A 203 -3.73 -15.64 2.85
CA LEU A 203 -2.57 -16.10 2.08
C LEU A 203 -2.48 -15.23 0.83
N SER A 204 -1.38 -14.50 0.65
CA SER A 204 -1.16 -13.66 -0.54
C SER A 204 -0.01 -14.18 -1.40
N LEU A 205 -0.21 -14.13 -2.71
CA LEU A 205 0.81 -14.37 -3.74
C LEU A 205 0.99 -13.08 -4.53
N SER A 206 2.24 -12.69 -4.82
CA SER A 206 2.52 -11.60 -5.76
C SER A 206 3.52 -11.98 -6.83
N GLY A 207 3.42 -11.28 -7.95
CA GLY A 207 4.40 -11.33 -9.02
C GLY A 207 4.51 -9.97 -9.69
N ALA A 208 5.73 -9.57 -10.02
CA ALA A 208 6.03 -8.36 -10.76
C ALA A 208 7.06 -8.63 -11.85
N PHE A 209 6.79 -8.11 -13.03
CA PHE A 209 7.72 -7.98 -14.14
C PHE A 209 8.15 -6.53 -14.28
N ASN A 210 9.46 -6.31 -14.35
CA ASN A 210 10.11 -5.01 -14.43
C ASN A 210 9.59 -4.00 -13.37
N PRO A 211 9.60 -4.34 -12.07
CA PRO A 211 9.08 -3.47 -11.01
C PRO A 211 9.79 -2.11 -10.96
N LYS A 212 11.07 -2.08 -11.36
CA LYS A 212 11.89 -0.86 -11.48
C LYS A 212 11.63 -0.03 -12.74
N GLN A 213 10.74 -0.49 -13.63
CA GLN A 213 10.42 0.17 -14.89
C GLN A 213 11.66 0.48 -15.74
N LEU A 214 12.65 -0.44 -15.75
CA LEU A 214 13.87 -0.30 -16.54
C LEU A 214 13.52 -0.23 -18.03
N LEU A 215 14.28 0.53 -18.82
CA LEU A 215 14.06 0.60 -20.27
C LEU A 215 14.27 -0.77 -20.92
N LEU A 216 13.18 -1.38 -21.40
CA LEU A 216 13.23 -2.64 -22.14
C LEU A 216 13.72 -2.42 -23.57
N THR A 217 13.31 -1.31 -24.17
CA THR A 217 13.76 -0.84 -25.49
C THR A 217 14.03 0.67 -25.44
N ARG A 218 14.59 1.23 -26.51
CA ARG A 218 14.86 2.68 -26.61
C ARG A 218 13.61 3.55 -26.54
N HIS A 219 12.46 3.02 -26.99
CA HIS A 219 11.23 3.80 -27.14
C HIS A 219 10.09 3.29 -26.27
N PHE A 220 10.20 2.10 -25.70
CA PHE A 220 9.11 1.47 -24.99
C PHE A 220 9.61 0.69 -23.78
N THR A 221 8.92 0.87 -22.66
CA THR A 221 9.05 0.04 -21.46
C THR A 221 7.69 -0.20 -20.83
N PHE A 222 7.56 -1.32 -20.14
CA PHE A 222 6.41 -1.59 -19.30
C PHE A 222 6.82 -2.33 -18.03
N GLY A 223 6.04 -2.12 -16.97
CA GLY A 223 6.01 -2.93 -15.77
C GLY A 223 4.64 -3.58 -15.64
N LEU A 224 4.60 -4.79 -15.10
CA LEU A 224 3.38 -5.52 -14.78
C LEU A 224 3.50 -6.02 -13.35
N SER A 225 2.50 -5.79 -12.52
CA SER A 225 2.43 -6.35 -11.18
C SER A 225 1.07 -7.02 -10.97
N GLY A 226 1.03 -8.01 -10.10
CA GLY A 226 -0.20 -8.69 -9.71
C GLY A 226 -0.09 -9.23 -8.30
N LYS A 227 -1.25 -9.29 -7.63
CA LYS A 227 -1.41 -9.90 -6.31
C LYS A 227 -2.72 -10.68 -6.28
N VAL A 228 -2.65 -11.89 -5.72
CA VAL A 228 -3.80 -12.71 -5.38
C VAL A 228 -3.81 -12.89 -3.86
N GLU A 229 -4.95 -12.64 -3.23
CA GLU A 229 -5.14 -12.76 -1.78
C GLU A 229 -6.30 -13.73 -1.53
N PHE A 230 -6.04 -14.80 -0.80
CA PHE A 230 -7.02 -15.78 -0.35
C PHE A 230 -7.36 -15.48 1.10
N GLY A 231 -8.58 -14.99 1.36
CA GLY A 231 -9.14 -14.88 2.71
C GLY A 231 -9.77 -16.21 3.11
N ASP A 232 -9.42 -16.70 4.30
CA ASP A 232 -9.68 -18.06 4.77
C ASP A 232 -8.96 -19.16 3.94
N PRO A 233 -7.65 -19.35 4.13
CA PRO A 233 -6.94 -20.46 3.50
C PRO A 233 -7.29 -21.84 4.10
N GLY A 234 -8.20 -21.92 5.08
CA GLY A 234 -8.66 -23.18 5.69
C GLY A 234 -7.78 -23.72 6.83
N PHE A 235 -6.76 -22.98 7.26
CA PHE A 235 -5.85 -23.36 8.35
C PHE A 235 -6.10 -22.60 9.66
N ALA A 236 -6.84 -21.49 9.62
CA ALA A 236 -7.17 -20.64 10.75
C ALA A 236 -8.59 -20.07 10.60
N GLY A 237 -9.21 -19.64 11.70
CA GLY A 237 -10.54 -19.03 11.66
C GLY A 237 -10.50 -17.63 11.03
N SER A 238 -11.36 -17.41 10.03
CA SER A 238 -11.57 -16.12 9.37
C SER A 238 -13.06 -15.82 9.34
N ASP A 239 -13.43 -14.56 9.56
CA ASP A 239 -14.83 -14.13 9.50
C ASP A 239 -15.37 -14.08 8.06
N TYR A 240 -14.46 -14.04 7.07
CA TYR A 240 -14.76 -13.95 5.64
C TYR A 240 -13.95 -14.95 4.81
N SER A 241 -14.55 -15.44 3.72
CA SER A 241 -13.93 -16.36 2.78
C SER A 241 -14.03 -15.82 1.35
N TYR A 242 -12.90 -15.35 0.82
CA TYR A 242 -12.85 -14.71 -0.48
C TYR A 242 -11.52 -14.93 -1.21
N THR A 243 -11.50 -14.59 -2.49
CA THR A 243 -10.27 -14.45 -3.26
C THR A 243 -10.28 -13.13 -3.99
N LYS A 244 -9.27 -12.30 -3.75
CA LYS A 244 -9.09 -10.99 -4.38
C LYS A 244 -7.91 -11.05 -5.34
N TYR A 245 -8.18 -10.76 -6.61
CA TYR A 245 -7.22 -10.63 -7.69
C TYR A 245 -7.01 -9.16 -7.99
N THR A 246 -5.77 -8.73 -8.09
CA THR A 246 -5.39 -7.39 -8.52
C THR A 246 -4.23 -7.48 -9.51
N ALA A 247 -4.29 -6.68 -10.56
CA ALA A 247 -3.24 -6.59 -11.56
C ALA A 247 -3.09 -5.14 -12.03
N GLU A 248 -1.85 -4.71 -12.24
CA GLU A 248 -1.52 -3.38 -12.72
C GLU A 248 -0.47 -3.46 -13.83
N LEU A 249 -0.71 -2.76 -14.92
CA LEU A 249 0.23 -2.52 -16.00
C LEU A 249 0.51 -1.03 -16.08
N ILE A 250 1.79 -0.66 -16.12
CA ILE A 250 2.24 0.69 -16.42
C ILE A 250 3.18 0.60 -17.61
N SER A 251 2.92 1.34 -18.67
CA SER A 251 3.79 1.43 -19.83
C SER A 251 4.14 2.87 -20.18
N TYR A 252 5.32 3.03 -20.76
CA TYR A 252 5.83 4.30 -21.26
C TYR A 252 6.26 4.12 -22.70
N LEU A 253 5.78 4.99 -23.58
CA LEU A 253 6.11 5.02 -24.99
C LEU A 253 6.68 6.41 -25.33
N ASN A 254 7.96 6.45 -25.68
CA ASN A 254 8.60 7.63 -26.27
C ASN A 254 8.20 7.68 -27.75
N PHE A 255 7.14 8.41 -28.08
CA PHE A 255 6.59 8.47 -29.44
C PHE A 255 7.28 9.52 -30.32
N GLU A 256 7.95 10.51 -29.71
CA GLU A 256 8.77 11.50 -30.38
C GLU A 256 9.88 12.02 -29.44
N PRO A 257 10.90 12.75 -29.96
CA PRO A 257 11.88 13.41 -29.11
C PRO A 257 11.20 14.39 -28.13
N GLY A 258 11.32 14.13 -26.82
CA GLY A 258 10.69 14.95 -25.78
C GLY A 258 9.20 14.66 -25.52
N GLY A 259 8.61 13.66 -26.19
CA GLY A 259 7.23 13.24 -25.99
C GLY A 259 7.12 11.83 -25.39
N ILE A 260 6.45 11.73 -24.25
CA ILE A 260 6.22 10.45 -23.54
C ILE A 260 4.73 10.23 -23.36
N LEU A 261 4.24 9.08 -23.82
CA LEU A 261 2.91 8.57 -23.49
C LEU A 261 3.05 7.57 -22.34
N LYS A 262 2.49 7.92 -21.18
CA LYS A 262 2.34 7.02 -20.03
C LYS A 262 0.95 6.42 -20.06
N TYR A 263 0.86 5.10 -20.03
CA TYR A 263 -0.40 4.38 -19.95
C TYR A 263 -0.43 3.51 -18.68
N ARG A 264 -1.51 3.58 -17.92
CA ARG A 264 -1.76 2.79 -16.72
C ARG A 264 -3.07 2.04 -16.87
N LEU A 265 -3.04 0.74 -16.62
CA LEU A 265 -4.21 -0.14 -16.60
C LEU A 265 -4.19 -0.88 -15.27
N MET A 266 -5.28 -0.81 -14.51
CA MET A 266 -5.46 -1.58 -13.28
C MET A 266 -6.76 -2.35 -13.36
N ALA A 267 -6.71 -3.63 -13.02
CA ALA A 267 -7.87 -4.51 -13.01
C ALA A 267 -7.94 -5.26 -11.68
N GLY A 268 -9.15 -5.45 -11.19
CA GLY A 268 -9.41 -6.16 -9.94
C GLY A 268 -10.68 -7.00 -10.02
N SER A 269 -10.66 -8.16 -9.37
CA SER A 269 -11.85 -9.00 -9.18
C SER A 269 -11.82 -9.66 -7.82
N ILE A 270 -12.96 -9.77 -7.18
CA ILE A 270 -13.18 -10.48 -5.91
C ILE A 270 -14.22 -11.56 -6.17
N THR A 271 -13.95 -12.76 -5.66
CA THR A 271 -14.86 -13.90 -5.67
C THR A 271 -15.08 -14.38 -4.24
N GLY A 272 -16.27 -14.85 -3.91
CA GLY A 272 -16.63 -15.22 -2.52
C GLY A 272 -17.20 -14.03 -1.76
N ASP A 273 -17.16 -14.13 -0.43
CA ASP A 273 -17.68 -13.13 0.51
C ASP A 273 -16.51 -12.37 1.13
N ALA A 274 -16.34 -11.11 0.72
CA ALA A 274 -15.27 -10.24 1.18
C ALA A 274 -15.86 -9.08 1.96
N PRO A 275 -15.16 -8.56 2.97
CA PRO A 275 -15.67 -7.43 3.73
C PRO A 275 -15.62 -6.14 2.89
N LEU A 276 -16.48 -5.18 3.24
CA LEU A 276 -16.64 -3.90 2.55
C LEU A 276 -15.30 -3.18 2.34
N MET A 277 -14.44 -3.17 3.36
CA MET A 277 -13.11 -2.53 3.28
C MET A 277 -12.20 -3.11 2.18
N LYS A 278 -12.43 -4.35 1.73
CA LYS A 278 -11.64 -5.03 0.70
C LYS A 278 -12.19 -4.83 -0.71
N GLU A 279 -13.41 -4.33 -0.85
CA GLU A 279 -14.02 -4.10 -2.15
C GLU A 279 -13.38 -2.92 -2.89
N PHE A 280 -13.64 -2.82 -4.20
CA PHE A 280 -13.03 -1.78 -5.03
C PHE A 280 -13.94 -0.57 -5.15
N GLN A 281 -13.35 0.63 -5.02
CA GLN A 281 -13.95 1.86 -5.51
C GLN A 281 -12.95 2.67 -6.33
N LEU A 282 -13.47 3.50 -7.24
CA LEU A 282 -12.72 4.43 -8.06
C LEU A 282 -13.23 5.87 -7.84
N GLY A 283 -12.40 6.84 -8.16
CA GLY A 283 -12.65 8.26 -7.95
C GLY A 283 -11.59 8.90 -7.06
N GLY A 284 -11.30 10.18 -7.31
CA GLY A 284 -10.28 10.92 -6.59
C GLY A 284 -8.99 11.20 -7.41
N PRO A 285 -8.01 11.86 -6.78
CA PRO A 285 -6.91 12.53 -7.49
C PRO A 285 -5.98 11.59 -8.28
N SER A 286 -5.71 10.35 -7.82
CA SER A 286 -4.80 9.43 -8.52
C SER A 286 -5.50 8.33 -9.34
N THR A 287 -6.82 8.20 -9.27
CA THR A 287 -7.59 7.23 -10.08
C THR A 287 -8.28 7.93 -11.25
N LEU A 288 -9.36 8.66 -10.97
CA LEU A 288 -10.14 9.41 -11.93
C LEU A 288 -10.21 10.87 -11.50
N ARG A 289 -9.28 11.67 -12.02
CA ARG A 289 -9.25 13.12 -11.76
C ARG A 289 -10.61 13.74 -12.13
N ALA A 290 -11.01 14.75 -11.36
CA ALA A 290 -12.30 15.42 -11.44
C ALA A 290 -13.54 14.58 -11.04
N MET A 291 -13.37 13.32 -10.62
CA MET A 291 -14.43 12.57 -9.93
C MET A 291 -14.23 12.66 -8.41
N PRO A 292 -15.31 12.76 -7.60
CA PRO A 292 -15.19 12.69 -6.15
C PRO A 292 -14.53 11.38 -5.69
N PHE A 293 -13.87 11.42 -4.53
CA PHE A 293 -13.20 10.23 -3.99
C PHE A 293 -14.21 9.11 -3.68
N ASN A 294 -13.88 7.87 -4.06
CA ASN A 294 -14.72 6.68 -3.92
C ASN A 294 -16.14 6.83 -4.48
N SER A 295 -16.33 7.64 -5.53
CA SER A 295 -17.65 7.90 -6.10
C SER A 295 -18.15 6.83 -7.08
N ILE A 296 -17.28 5.91 -7.49
CA ILE A 296 -17.64 4.81 -8.40
C ILE A 296 -17.45 3.50 -7.63
N PRO A 297 -18.48 2.64 -7.56
CA PRO A 297 -19.78 2.74 -8.24
C PRO A 297 -20.72 3.86 -7.72
N ALA A 298 -21.55 4.42 -8.62
CA ALA A 298 -22.39 5.60 -8.35
C ALA A 298 -23.52 5.39 -7.33
N ASN A 299 -23.73 4.15 -6.88
CA ASN A 299 -24.67 3.81 -5.81
C ASN A 299 -24.07 4.01 -4.40
N GLY A 300 -22.81 4.45 -4.30
CA GLY A 300 -22.10 4.60 -3.02
C GLY A 300 -21.73 3.27 -2.37
N LEU A 301 -21.99 2.15 -3.03
CA LEU A 301 -21.56 0.82 -2.63
C LEU A 301 -20.31 0.49 -3.41
N SER A 302 -19.35 -0.17 -2.75
CA SER A 302 -18.17 -0.71 -3.40
C SER A 302 -18.51 -1.91 -4.28
N GLY A 303 -17.56 -2.33 -5.12
CA GLY A 303 -17.77 -3.36 -6.11
C GLY A 303 -16.71 -4.45 -6.09
N ASN A 304 -17.14 -5.66 -6.44
CA ASN A 304 -16.28 -6.85 -6.50
C ASN A 304 -15.43 -6.88 -7.78
N LYS A 305 -15.63 -5.94 -8.71
CA LYS A 305 -14.88 -5.85 -9.97
C LYS A 305 -14.47 -4.42 -10.24
N MET A 306 -13.28 -4.26 -10.80
CA MET A 306 -12.71 -2.96 -11.11
C MET A 306 -11.91 -3.01 -12.40
N LEU A 307 -12.05 -1.96 -13.20
CA LEU A 307 -11.18 -1.68 -14.34
C LEU A 307 -10.92 -0.18 -14.39
N LEU A 308 -9.65 0.21 -14.33
CA LEU A 308 -9.17 1.58 -14.43
C LEU A 308 -8.19 1.66 -15.59
N SER A 309 -8.40 2.61 -16.50
CA SER A 309 -7.49 2.91 -17.59
C SER A 309 -7.21 4.41 -17.59
N ASN A 310 -5.93 4.79 -17.64
CA ASN A 310 -5.49 6.17 -17.68
C ASN A 310 -4.36 6.32 -18.71
N ALA A 311 -4.42 7.36 -19.52
CA ALA A 311 -3.39 7.72 -20.49
C ALA A 311 -3.00 9.19 -20.27
N GLU A 312 -1.70 9.43 -20.11
CA GLU A 312 -1.13 10.75 -19.87
C GLU A 312 -0.06 11.02 -20.93
N ILE A 313 -0.14 12.18 -21.58
CA ILE A 313 0.88 12.63 -22.52
C ILE A 313 1.70 13.71 -21.82
N GLN A 314 3.01 13.53 -21.81
CA GLN A 314 3.97 14.47 -21.27
C GLN A 314 4.83 15.01 -22.41
N PHE A 315 4.90 16.33 -22.49
CA PHE A 315 5.77 17.05 -23.42
C PHE A 315 6.83 17.77 -22.60
N GLY A 316 8.11 17.58 -22.92
CA GLY A 316 9.21 18.25 -22.24
C GLY A 316 10.56 17.94 -22.89
N SER A 317 11.34 18.99 -23.13
CA SER A 317 12.72 18.93 -23.60
C SER A 317 13.67 18.47 -22.51
#